data_AF-A0A7X8CYL5-F1
#
_entry.id   AF-A0A7X8CYL5-F1
#
_cell.length_a   1.000
_cell.length_b   1.000
_cell.length_c   1.000
_cell.angle_alpha   90.00
_cell.angle_beta   90.00
_cell.angle_gamma   90.00
#
_symmetry.space_group_name_H-M   'P 1'
#
loop_
_entity.id
_entity.type
_entity.pdbx_description
1 polymer ?
#
loop_
_entity_poly.entity_id
_entity_poly.type
_entity_poly.pdbx_seq_one_letter_code
_entity_poly.pdbx_strand_id
1 'polypeptide(L)'
;MKHLTLDKSSIFLILIILFIAACVGFLLLRLRADSLDEALKNDRILNIVFVVERAGKPAATEVFFYYPMNQRGALLDIPGETGLILKSLNRVDRIDALYDPQNPGPYIQEISKLIGTPLPFHIIFRESDLVEFVDLL
;
A
#
# COMPACT_ATOMS: atom_id res chain seq x y z
N MET A 1 -30.64 2.47 39.83
CA MET A 1 -29.80 1.52 39.05
C MET A 1 -30.74 0.60 38.31
N LYS A 2 -30.86 0.74 36.98
CA LYS A 2 -31.93 0.13 36.16
C LYS A 2 -31.63 -1.37 35.96
N HIS A 3 -32.44 -2.23 36.55
CA HIS A 3 -32.30 -3.69 36.41
C HIS A 3 -32.63 -4.07 34.96
N LEU A 4 -31.64 -4.45 34.16
CA LEU A 4 -31.90 -5.10 32.88
C LEU A 4 -32.48 -6.48 33.17
N THR A 5 -33.75 -6.69 32.88
CA THR A 5 -34.33 -8.02 32.79
C THR A 5 -33.79 -8.65 31.51
N LEU A 6 -32.80 -9.54 31.66
CA LEU A 6 -32.23 -10.31 30.56
C LEU A 6 -33.24 -11.39 30.13
N ASP A 7 -34.14 -11.02 29.23
CA ASP A 7 -35.02 -11.96 28.58
C ASP A 7 -34.23 -12.80 27.57
N LYS A 8 -34.69 -14.03 27.31
CA LYS A 8 -34.08 -14.96 26.34
C LYS A 8 -33.86 -14.31 24.97
N SER A 9 -34.73 -13.38 24.59
CA SER A 9 -34.64 -12.61 23.35
C SER A 9 -33.46 -11.63 23.35
N SER A 10 -33.17 -10.97 24.48
CA SER A 10 -32.02 -10.07 24.62
C SER A 10 -30.69 -10.82 24.58
N ILE A 11 -30.63 -12.01 25.17
CA ILE A 11 -29.46 -12.91 25.10
C ILE A 11 -29.20 -13.32 23.64
N PHE A 12 -30.26 -13.70 22.92
CA PHE A 12 -30.16 -14.10 21.52
C PHE A 12 -29.69 -12.95 20.61
N LEU A 13 -30.18 -11.73 20.85
CA LEU A 13 -29.74 -10.54 20.11
C LEU A 13 -28.25 -10.23 20.33
N ILE A 14 -27.78 -10.31 21.57
CA ILE A 14 -26.36 -10.09 21.90
C ILE A 14 -25.48 -11.13 21.20
N LEU A 15 -25.91 -12.39 21.16
CA LEU A 15 -25.19 -13.47 20.47
C LEU A 15 -25.06 -13.20 18.97
N ILE A 16 -26.14 -12.73 18.32
CA ILE A 16 -26.11 -12.37 16.89
C ILE A 16 -25.14 -11.22 16.64
N ILE A 17 -25.19 -10.17 17.45
CA ILE A 17 -24.28 -9.02 17.31
C ILE A 17 -22.83 -9.46 17.49
N LEU A 18 -22.55 -10.31 18.47
CA LEU A 18 -21.20 -10.86 18.69
C LEU A 18 -20.73 -11.69 17.49
N PHE A 19 -21.61 -12.52 16.92
CA PHE A 19 -21.31 -13.34 15.75
C PHE A 19 -21.01 -12.48 14.51
N ILE A 20 -21.82 -11.45 14.27
CA ILE A 20 -21.58 -10.50 13.17
C ILE A 20 -20.25 -9.77 13.37
N ALA A 21 -19.97 -9.28 14.58
CA ALA A 21 -18.71 -8.60 14.89
C ALA A 21 -17.50 -9.53 14.69
N ALA A 22 -17.62 -10.79 15.09
CA ALA A 22 -16.58 -11.81 14.88
C ALA A 22 -16.36 -12.09 13.38
N CYS A 23 -17.44 -12.25 12.60
CA CYS A 23 -17.34 -12.45 11.15
C CYS A 23 -16.70 -11.24 10.45
N VAL A 24 -17.10 -10.02 10.79
CA VAL A 24 -16.52 -8.80 10.21
C VAL A 24 -15.05 -8.66 10.59
N GLY A 25 -14.70 -8.88 11.87
CA GLY A 25 -13.32 -8.87 12.32
C GLY A 25 -12.46 -9.91 11.60
N PHE A 26 -12.97 -11.14 11.45
CA PHE A 26 -12.29 -12.21 10.73
C PHE A 26 -12.08 -11.88 9.25
N LEU A 27 -13.10 -11.30 8.60
CA LEU A 27 -13.02 -10.91 7.19
C LEU A 27 -11.96 -9.82 6.97
N LEU A 28 -11.94 -8.80 7.84
CA LEU A 28 -10.94 -7.72 7.78
C LEU A 28 -9.51 -8.22 7.93
N LEU A 29 -9.29 -9.24 8.76
CA LEU A 29 -7.97 -9.85 8.93
C LEU A 29 -7.55 -10.67 7.69
N ARG A 30 -8.47 -11.40 7.04
CA ARG A 30 -8.15 -12.18 5.83
C ARG A 30 -7.92 -11.33 4.58
N LEU A 31 -8.72 -10.28 4.38
CA LEU A 31 -8.60 -9.38 3.23
C LEU A 31 -7.21 -8.75 3.09
N ARG A 32 -6.45 -8.60 4.19
CA ARG A 32 -5.06 -8.11 4.15
C ARG A 32 -4.03 -9.16 3.72
N ALA A 33 -4.27 -10.44 3.95
CA ALA A 33 -3.30 -11.50 3.70
C ALA A 33 -3.34 -12.04 2.26
N ASP A 34 -4.52 -12.03 1.61
CA ASP A 34 -4.73 -12.69 0.32
C ASP A 34 -4.23 -11.90 -0.92
N SER A 35 -3.84 -10.63 -0.77
CA SER A 35 -3.58 -9.75 -1.94
C SER A 35 -2.35 -10.13 -2.77
N LEU A 36 -1.29 -10.67 -2.14
CA LEU A 36 -0.05 -11.05 -2.84
C LEU A 36 -0.17 -12.45 -3.46
N ASP A 37 -0.62 -13.44 -2.70
CA ASP A 37 -0.80 -14.81 -3.18
C ASP A 37 -1.86 -14.90 -4.29
N GLU A 38 -2.95 -14.11 -4.22
CA GLU A 38 -3.90 -14.02 -5.32
C GLU A 38 -3.34 -13.29 -6.53
N ALA A 39 -2.51 -12.26 -6.36
CA ALA A 39 -1.88 -11.58 -7.50
C ALA A 39 -0.94 -12.54 -8.25
N LEU A 40 -0.22 -13.38 -7.51
CA LEU A 40 0.66 -14.41 -8.06
C LEU A 40 -0.11 -15.55 -8.74
N LYS A 41 -1.27 -15.95 -8.20
CA LYS A 41 -2.09 -17.06 -8.76
C LYS A 41 -2.97 -16.67 -9.94
N ASN A 42 -3.36 -15.40 -10.05
CA ASN A 42 -4.33 -14.93 -11.04
C ASN A 42 -3.70 -14.25 -12.27
N ASP A 43 -2.44 -14.57 -12.61
CA ASP A 43 -1.71 -13.99 -13.75
C ASP A 43 -1.66 -12.45 -13.76
N ARG A 44 -1.71 -11.83 -12.58
CA ARG A 44 -1.65 -10.37 -12.49
C ARG A 44 -0.20 -9.89 -12.53
N ILE A 45 -0.01 -8.76 -13.19
CA ILE A 45 1.27 -8.05 -13.19
C ILE A 45 1.54 -7.59 -11.76
N LEU A 46 2.69 -7.93 -11.22
CA LEU A 46 3.15 -7.43 -9.94
C LEU A 46 3.76 -6.04 -10.19
N ASN A 47 3.11 -5.01 -9.68
CA ASN A 47 3.62 -3.64 -9.74
C ASN A 47 4.10 -3.25 -8.36
N ILE A 48 5.40 -3.05 -8.21
CA ILE A 48 6.06 -2.72 -6.95
C ILE A 48 6.77 -1.40 -7.13
N VAL A 49 6.53 -0.45 -6.22
CA VAL A 49 7.31 0.77 -6.15
C VAL A 49 8.44 0.60 -5.15
N PHE A 50 9.67 0.84 -5.57
CA PHE A 50 10.83 0.98 -4.72
C PHE A 50 11.11 2.45 -4.52
N VAL A 51 11.25 2.87 -3.26
CA VAL A 51 11.71 4.23 -2.91
C VAL A 51 12.96 4.08 -2.05
N VAL A 52 14.03 4.73 -2.46
CA VAL A 52 15.23 4.90 -1.64
C VAL A 52 15.15 6.28 -1.01
N GLU A 53 15.06 6.33 0.31
CA GLU A 53 14.98 7.55 1.09
C GLU A 53 16.36 7.99 1.57
N ARG A 54 16.64 9.29 1.39
CA ARG A 54 17.77 9.98 2.02
C ARG A 54 17.28 11.26 2.68
N ALA A 55 17.56 11.41 3.98
CA ALA A 55 17.21 12.60 4.76
C ALA A 55 15.73 13.02 4.64
N GLY A 56 14.81 12.06 4.66
CA GLY A 56 13.36 12.32 4.59
C GLY A 56 12.83 12.67 3.19
N LYS A 57 13.65 12.50 2.14
CA LYS A 57 13.26 12.74 0.74
C LYS A 57 13.49 11.50 -0.12
N PRO A 58 12.71 11.29 -1.18
CA PRO A 58 12.92 10.19 -2.11
C PRO A 58 14.15 10.53 -2.97
N ALA A 59 15.26 9.85 -2.72
CA ALA A 59 16.49 10.01 -3.48
C ALA A 59 16.44 9.29 -4.84
N ALA A 60 15.75 8.15 -4.89
CA ALA A 60 15.45 7.41 -6.10
C ALA A 60 14.10 6.72 -5.96
N THR A 61 13.34 6.67 -7.05
CA THR A 61 12.05 5.99 -7.08
C THR A 61 11.95 5.17 -8.36
N GLU A 62 11.79 3.86 -8.22
CA GLU A 62 11.68 2.94 -9.34
C GLU A 62 10.37 2.15 -9.25
N VAL A 63 9.69 1.97 -10.38
CA VAL A 63 8.56 1.06 -10.49
C VAL A 63 9.02 -0.20 -11.20
N PHE A 64 8.91 -1.33 -10.51
CA PHE A 64 9.15 -2.64 -11.06
C PHE A 64 7.83 -3.29 -11.47
N PHE A 65 7.73 -3.62 -12.76
CA PHE A 65 6.65 -4.39 -13.33
C PHE A 65 7.15 -5.81 -13.58
N TYR A 66 6.53 -6.81 -12.96
CA TYR A 66 6.86 -8.21 -13.19
C TYR A 66 5.66 -8.98 -13.70
N TYR A 67 5.86 -9.70 -14.81
CA TYR A 67 4.90 -10.56 -15.45
C TYR A 67 5.31 -12.02 -15.20
N PRO A 68 4.72 -12.71 -14.21
CA PRO A 68 5.15 -14.07 -13.85
C PRO A 68 5.02 -15.07 -15.01
N MET A 69 3.99 -14.91 -15.84
CA MET A 69 3.65 -15.85 -16.91
C MET A 69 4.72 -16.02 -17.99
N ASN A 70 5.43 -14.95 -18.32
CA ASN A 70 6.50 -14.99 -19.31
C ASN A 70 7.87 -14.61 -18.72
N GLN A 71 7.95 -14.51 -17.39
CA GLN A 71 9.16 -14.18 -16.63
C GLN A 71 9.82 -12.87 -17.08
N ARG A 72 9.01 -11.89 -17.54
CA ARG A 72 9.51 -10.59 -17.97
C ARG A 72 9.36 -9.55 -16.87
N GLY A 73 10.44 -8.80 -16.65
CA GLY A 73 10.45 -7.64 -15.79
C GLY A 73 10.70 -6.36 -16.59
N ALA A 74 10.17 -5.24 -16.11
CA ALA A 74 10.54 -3.91 -16.56
C ALA A 74 10.75 -3.01 -15.33
N LEU A 75 11.78 -2.17 -15.39
CA LEU A 75 12.02 -1.12 -14.40
C LEU A 75 11.77 0.23 -15.06
N LEU A 76 11.07 1.10 -14.36
CA LEU A 76 10.79 2.46 -14.77
C LEU A 76 11.25 3.41 -13.67
N ASP A 77 12.24 4.25 -13.98
CA ASP A 77 12.66 5.33 -13.10
C ASP A 77 11.61 6.46 -13.10
N ILE A 78 11.32 6.99 -11.91
CA ILE A 78 10.41 8.11 -11.69
C ILE A 78 11.21 9.26 -11.08
N PRO A 79 11.66 10.22 -11.90
CA PRO A 79 12.44 11.35 -11.42
C PRO A 79 11.66 12.20 -10.41
N GLY A 80 12.26 12.50 -9.26
CA GLY A 80 11.62 13.30 -8.20
C GLY A 80 11.29 14.73 -8.65
N GLU A 81 12.08 15.28 -9.57
CA GLU A 81 11.87 16.57 -10.23
C GLU A 81 10.76 16.58 -11.29
N THR A 82 10.07 15.46 -11.53
CA THR A 82 8.94 15.40 -12.48
C THR A 82 7.88 16.43 -12.08
N GLY A 83 7.72 17.47 -12.90
CA GLY A 83 6.77 18.57 -12.66
C GLY A 83 5.36 18.19 -13.09
N LEU A 84 4.40 18.30 -12.17
CA LEU A 84 3.01 17.91 -12.38
C LEU A 84 2.04 18.93 -11.80
N ILE A 85 0.81 18.94 -12.32
CA ILE A 85 -0.29 19.65 -11.67
C ILE A 85 -0.78 18.79 -10.51
N LEU A 86 -0.29 19.09 -9.31
CA LEU A 86 -0.65 18.37 -8.11
C LEU A 86 -2.02 18.85 -7.62
N LYS A 87 -3.08 18.12 -7.97
CA LYS A 87 -4.46 18.46 -7.59
C LYS A 87 -4.64 18.57 -6.07
N SER A 88 -3.89 17.78 -5.30
CA SER A 88 -3.87 17.82 -3.83
C SER A 88 -3.35 19.15 -3.28
N LEU A 89 -2.44 19.83 -4.01
CA LEU A 89 -1.84 21.10 -3.63
C LEU A 89 -2.40 22.29 -4.42
N ASN A 90 -3.28 22.03 -5.40
CA ASN A 90 -3.84 23.00 -6.34
C ASN A 90 -2.79 23.92 -7.00
N ARG A 91 -1.60 23.36 -7.28
CA ARG A 91 -0.47 24.08 -7.90
C ARG A 91 0.38 23.14 -8.76
N VAL A 92 1.20 23.73 -9.63
CA VAL A 92 2.28 23.01 -10.30
C VAL A 92 3.43 22.85 -9.31
N ASP A 93 3.91 21.63 -9.14
CA ASP A 93 5.07 21.33 -8.29
C ASP A 93 5.79 20.06 -8.77
N ARG A 94 6.92 19.75 -8.15
CA ARG A 94 7.64 18.49 -8.31
C ARG A 94 6.89 17.36 -7.59
N ILE A 95 6.92 16.15 -8.15
CA ILE A 95 6.25 14.99 -7.55
C ILE A 95 6.81 14.63 -6.17
N ASP A 96 8.11 14.87 -5.93
CA ASP A 96 8.76 14.62 -4.64
C ASP A 96 8.22 15.50 -3.50
N ALA A 97 7.53 16.61 -3.79
CA ALA A 97 6.89 17.44 -2.79
C ALA A 97 5.75 16.74 -2.04
N LEU A 98 5.23 15.62 -2.58
CA LEU A 98 4.21 14.80 -1.94
C LEU A 98 4.77 13.69 -1.05
N TYR A 99 6.08 13.47 -1.05
CA TYR A 99 6.67 12.39 -0.27
C TYR A 99 6.72 12.73 1.21
N ASP A 100 6.16 11.83 2.02
CA ASP A 100 6.27 11.83 3.47
C ASP A 100 6.71 10.42 3.91
N PRO A 101 7.87 10.27 4.58
CA PRO A 101 8.33 8.99 5.13
C PRO A 101 7.30 8.28 6.01
N GLN A 102 6.49 9.04 6.76
CA GLN A 102 5.48 8.49 7.66
C GLN A 102 4.18 8.14 6.93
N ASN A 103 3.97 8.71 5.75
CA ASN A 103 2.76 8.50 4.96
C ASN A 103 3.08 8.60 3.45
N PRO A 104 3.67 7.55 2.84
CA PRO A 104 4.05 7.56 1.43
C PRO A 104 2.84 7.43 0.47
N GLY A 105 1.63 7.20 1.01
CA GLY A 105 0.42 6.94 0.23
C GLY A 105 0.09 8.00 -0.83
N PRO A 106 0.06 9.31 -0.51
CA PRO A 106 -0.20 10.36 -1.49
C PRO A 106 0.82 10.39 -2.63
N TYR A 107 2.09 10.18 -2.31
CA TYR A 107 3.17 10.11 -3.30
C TYR A 107 3.00 8.92 -4.25
N ILE A 108 2.82 7.71 -3.70
CA ILE A 108 2.59 6.49 -4.49
C ILE A 108 1.33 6.62 -5.35
N GLN A 109 0.27 7.23 -4.82
CA GLN A 109 -0.98 7.42 -5.56
C GLN A 109 -0.80 8.39 -6.74
N GLU A 110 0.04 9.42 -6.61
CA GLU A 110 0.34 10.32 -7.72
C GLU A 110 1.20 9.64 -8.78
N ILE A 111 2.18 8.81 -8.39
CA ILE A 111 2.95 7.98 -9.32
C ILE A 111 2.01 7.03 -10.06
N SER A 112 1.07 6.39 -9.36
CA SER A 112 0.08 5.48 -9.96
C SER A 112 -0.77 6.18 -11.02
N LYS A 113 -1.17 7.44 -10.79
CA LYS A 113 -1.87 8.26 -11.80
C LYS A 113 -0.96 8.60 -12.98
N LEU A 114 0.29 8.96 -12.72
CA LEU A 114 1.27 9.30 -13.75
C LEU A 114 1.50 8.15 -14.73
N ILE A 115 1.68 6.93 -14.21
CA ILE A 115 1.92 5.72 -15.03
C ILE A 115 0.62 5.04 -15.52
N GLY A 116 -0.54 5.51 -15.05
CA GLY A 116 -1.85 4.96 -15.43
C GLY A 116 -2.13 3.53 -14.94
N THR A 117 -1.42 3.06 -13.91
CA THR A 117 -1.49 1.66 -13.43
C THR A 117 -1.52 1.63 -11.90
N PRO A 118 -2.32 0.75 -11.25
CA PRO A 118 -2.34 0.63 -9.80
C PRO A 118 -1.00 0.11 -9.25
N LEU A 119 -0.59 0.69 -8.12
CA LEU A 119 0.63 0.35 -7.39
C LEU A 119 0.26 -0.21 -6.00
N PRO A 120 -0.16 -1.48 -5.92
CA PRO A 120 -0.63 -2.08 -4.67
C PRO A 120 0.50 -2.38 -3.67
N PHE A 121 1.74 -2.51 -4.15
CA PHE A 121 2.90 -2.86 -3.34
C PHE A 121 3.94 -1.76 -3.38
N HIS A 122 4.57 -1.50 -2.24
CA HIS A 122 5.68 -0.57 -2.13
C HIS A 122 6.70 -1.09 -1.13
N ILE A 123 7.96 -0.77 -1.40
CA ILE A 123 9.11 -1.03 -0.54
C ILE A 123 9.86 0.28 -0.41
N ILE A 124 10.11 0.70 0.83
CA ILE A 124 10.84 1.91 1.14
C ILE A 124 12.08 1.52 1.91
N PHE A 125 13.24 1.82 1.34
CA PHE A 125 14.52 1.64 1.99
C PHE A 125 15.02 2.99 2.49
N ARG A 126 15.35 3.11 3.77
CA ARG A 126 16.26 4.17 4.20
C ARG A 126 17.68 3.83 3.74
N GLU A 127 18.53 4.83 3.63
CA GLU A 127 19.93 4.64 3.24
C GLU A 127 20.64 3.55 4.05
N SER A 128 20.43 3.49 5.38
CA SER A 128 20.99 2.42 6.22
C SER A 128 20.45 1.04 5.88
N ASP A 129 19.14 0.93 5.63
CA ASP A 129 18.46 -0.33 5.37
C ASP A 129 18.89 -0.90 4.01
N LEU A 130 19.17 -0.03 3.04
CA LEU A 130 19.70 -0.43 1.73
C LEU A 130 21.13 -0.99 1.85
N VAL A 131 21.99 -0.36 2.66
CA VAL A 131 23.35 -0.85 2.90
C VAL A 131 23.32 -2.23 3.54
N GLU A 132 22.52 -2.41 4.60
CA GLU A 132 22.36 -3.72 5.25
C GLU A 132 21.81 -4.79 4.29
N PHE A 133 20.85 -4.42 3.44
CA PHE A 133 20.29 -5.34 2.45
C PHE A 133 21.34 -5.78 1.40
N VAL A 134 22.16 -4.85 0.92
CA VAL A 134 23.23 -5.15 -0.03
C VAL A 134 24.32 -6.01 0.61
N ASP A 135 24.70 -5.74 1.87
CA ASP A 135 25.72 -6.52 2.59
C ASP A 135 25.29 -7.97 2.85
N LEU A 136 23.99 -8.27 2.85
CA LEU A 136 23.44 -9.61 3.04
C LEU A 136 23.49 -10.48 1.77
N LEU A 137 23.57 -9.88 0.58
CA LEU A 137 23.55 -10.56 -0.72
C LEU A 137 24.95 -11.04 -1.15
#